data_AF-A0A661XDK2-F1
#
_entry.id   AF-A0A661XDK2-F1
#
_cell.length_a   1.000
_cell.length_b   1.000
_cell.length_c   1.000
_cell.angle_alpha   90.00
_cell.angle_beta   90.00
_cell.angle_gamma   90.00
#
_symmetry.space_group_name_H-M   'P 1'
#
loop_
_entity.id
_entity.type
_entity.pdbx_description
1 polymer ?
#
loop_
_entity_poly.entity_id
_entity_poly.type
_entity_poly.pdbx_seq_one_letter_code
_entity_poly.pdbx_strand_id
1 'polypeptide(L)'
;MLWLGISNADSQDTLRLDAPNVFLDCKTHCYFEHVRTVMNYVNFVRDRQEADIHMFLTRLRTGSQGSEYTLVTSGRGRFDGITDTVSFYGDPNITDNERQNLIVYHVE
;
A
#
# COMPACT_ATOMS: atom_id res chain seq x y z
N MET A 1 -30.91 34.55 -4.38
CA MET A 1 -30.41 33.32 -5.01
C MET A 1 -29.19 32.86 -4.23
N LEU A 2 -29.37 31.91 -3.32
CA LEU A 2 -28.25 31.29 -2.59
C LEU A 2 -27.68 30.18 -3.47
N TRP A 3 -26.47 30.37 -3.96
CA TRP A 3 -25.66 29.29 -4.53
C TRP A 3 -25.04 28.53 -3.36
N LEU A 4 -25.61 27.38 -2.99
CA LEU A 4 -24.94 26.41 -2.13
C LEU A 4 -23.84 25.75 -2.97
N GLY A 5 -22.63 26.26 -2.86
CA GLY A 5 -21.44 25.61 -3.40
C GLY A 5 -21.16 24.36 -2.57
N ILE A 6 -21.50 23.19 -3.08
CA ILE A 6 -21.01 21.92 -2.51
C ILE A 6 -19.55 21.81 -2.95
N SER A 7 -18.63 22.10 -2.02
CA SER A 7 -17.20 21.90 -2.21
C SER A 7 -16.91 20.40 -2.21
N ASN A 8 -16.36 19.85 -3.30
CA ASN A 8 -15.87 18.46 -3.33
C ASN A 8 -14.74 18.17 -2.32
N ALA A 9 -14.20 19.20 -1.64
CA ALA A 9 -13.16 19.08 -0.63
C ALA A 9 -13.62 18.34 0.64
N ASP A 10 -14.90 18.48 1.03
CA ASP A 10 -15.42 17.90 2.28
C ASP A 10 -15.52 16.36 2.23
N SER A 11 -15.79 15.82 1.03
CA SER A 11 -15.95 14.38 0.84
C SER A 11 -14.63 13.60 0.96
N GLN A 12 -13.51 14.20 0.52
CA GLN A 12 -12.20 13.56 0.57
C GLN A 12 -11.58 13.64 1.98
N ASP A 13 -11.83 14.73 2.70
CA ASP A 13 -11.36 14.87 4.10
C ASP A 13 -12.10 13.90 5.05
N THR A 14 -13.40 13.73 4.86
CA THR A 14 -14.19 12.76 5.64
C THR A 14 -13.80 11.31 5.34
N LEU A 15 -13.53 10.96 4.08
CA LEU A 15 -13.01 9.63 3.71
C LEU A 15 -11.69 9.30 4.41
N ARG A 16 -10.81 10.29 4.60
CA ARG A 16 -9.53 10.10 5.28
C ARG A 16 -9.66 10.02 6.80
N LEU A 17 -10.68 10.62 7.41
CA LEU A 17 -10.89 10.54 8.87
C LEU A 17 -11.25 9.11 9.34
N ASP A 18 -11.98 8.35 8.52
CA ASP A 18 -12.38 6.98 8.85
C ASP A 18 -11.42 5.90 8.31
N ALA A 19 -10.54 6.28 7.37
CA ALA A 19 -9.58 5.39 6.73
C ALA A 19 -8.57 4.80 7.73
N PRO A 20 -8.18 3.53 7.56
CA PRO A 20 -7.19 2.90 8.43
C PRO A 20 -5.81 3.52 8.27
N ASN A 21 -5.08 3.61 9.38
CA ASN A 21 -3.67 3.98 9.37
C ASN A 21 -2.81 2.78 8.97
N VAL A 22 -2.05 2.91 7.89
CA VAL A 22 -1.20 1.86 7.32
C VAL A 22 0.26 2.24 7.51
N PHE A 23 1.03 1.33 8.10
CA PHE A 23 2.49 1.39 8.09
C PHE A 23 3.02 0.38 7.09
N LEU A 24 3.70 0.86 6.04
CA LEU A 24 4.34 0.04 5.03
C LEU A 24 5.84 -0.05 5.31
N ASP A 25 6.28 -1.19 5.84
CA ASP A 25 7.69 -1.54 5.95
C ASP A 25 8.16 -2.14 4.62
N CYS A 26 8.96 -1.37 3.92
CA CYS A 26 9.60 -1.78 2.69
C CYS A 26 11.09 -1.43 2.78
N LYS A 27 11.89 -2.44 3.06
CA LYS A 27 13.33 -2.28 3.27
C LYS A 27 14.13 -2.15 1.97
N THR A 28 13.53 -2.38 0.81
CA THR A 28 14.24 -2.35 -0.49
C THR A 28 13.31 -1.99 -1.64
N HIS A 29 13.56 -0.86 -2.31
CA HIS A 29 13.05 -0.48 -3.64
C HIS A 29 11.63 -0.98 -4.02
N CYS A 30 10.62 -0.74 -3.19
CA CYS A 30 9.21 -1.03 -3.52
C CYS A 30 8.43 0.15 -4.12
N TYR A 31 9.11 1.26 -4.44
CA TYR A 31 8.46 2.46 -4.98
C TYR A 31 7.35 3.02 -4.08
N PHE A 32 7.67 3.22 -2.79
CA PHE A 32 6.73 3.69 -1.77
C PHE A 32 5.86 4.89 -2.20
N GLU A 33 6.45 5.90 -2.85
CA GLU A 33 5.70 7.08 -3.33
C GLU A 33 4.63 6.73 -4.37
N HIS A 34 4.88 5.71 -5.20
CA HIS A 34 3.92 5.24 -6.19
C HIS A 34 2.76 4.50 -5.51
N VAL A 35 3.09 3.60 -4.58
CA VAL A 35 2.11 2.89 -3.75
C VAL A 35 1.21 3.88 -2.99
N ARG A 36 1.80 4.95 -2.43
CA ARG A 36 1.07 6.00 -1.72
C ARG A 36 0.12 6.79 -2.62
N THR A 37 0.50 6.97 -3.88
CA THR A 37 -0.31 7.69 -4.86
C THR A 37 -1.54 6.89 -5.28
N VAL A 38 -1.38 5.57 -5.44
CA VAL A 38 -2.48 4.68 -5.86
C VAL A 38 -3.40 4.32 -4.69
N MET A 39 -2.85 3.99 -3.52
CA MET A 39 -3.63 3.67 -2.32
C MET A 39 -4.04 4.94 -1.55
N ASN A 40 -4.72 5.86 -2.22
CA ASN A 40 -5.13 7.14 -1.63
C ASN A 40 -6.30 7.03 -0.63
N TYR A 41 -6.89 5.83 -0.49
CA TYR A 41 -8.00 5.49 0.39
C TYR A 41 -7.55 5.03 1.80
N VAL A 42 -6.24 4.95 2.06
CA VAL A 42 -5.67 4.69 3.39
C VAL A 42 -4.76 5.84 3.84
N ASN A 43 -4.50 5.91 5.15
CA ASN A 43 -3.59 6.89 5.72
C ASN A 43 -2.22 6.27 5.98
N PHE A 44 -1.20 6.64 5.21
CA PHE A 44 0.15 6.17 5.49
C PHE A 44 0.77 6.90 6.68
N VAL A 45 1.11 6.14 7.72
CA VAL A 45 1.82 6.63 8.91
C VAL A 45 3.29 6.25 8.86
N ARG A 46 4.13 7.07 9.49
CA ARG A 46 5.58 6.81 9.58
C ARG A 46 5.97 6.01 10.81
N ASP A 47 5.22 6.17 11.91
CA ASP A 47 5.43 5.37 13.11
C ASP A 47 4.61 4.09 13.02
N ARG A 48 5.28 2.96 13.26
CA ARG A 48 4.65 1.65 13.33
C ARG A 48 3.64 1.54 14.49
N GLN A 49 3.76 2.35 15.53
CA GLN A 49 2.85 2.31 16.68
C GLN A 49 1.51 3.00 16.41
N GLU A 50 1.47 3.90 15.43
CA GLU A 50 0.26 4.61 15.01
C GLU A 50 -0.57 3.81 13.98
N ALA A 51 -0.09 2.64 13.57
CA ALA A 51 -0.68 1.85 12.49
C ALA A 51 -1.76 0.89 12.99
N ASP A 52 -2.91 0.97 12.34
CA ASP A 52 -3.97 -0.03 12.42
C ASP A 52 -3.61 -1.28 11.61
N ILE A 53 -2.86 -1.11 10.52
CA ILE A 53 -2.47 -2.18 9.61
C ILE A 53 -0.97 -2.07 9.33
N HIS A 54 -0.25 -3.16 9.57
CA HIS A 54 1.14 -3.31 9.15
C HIS A 54 1.19 -4.04 7.82
N MET A 55 1.86 -3.44 6.86
CA MET A 55 2.21 -4.07 5.59
C MET A 55 3.72 -4.24 5.54
N PHE A 56 4.18 -5.44 5.25
CA PHE A 56 5.59 -5.75 5.08
C PHE A 56 5.79 -6.32 3.67
N LEU A 57 6.45 -5.53 2.82
CA LEU A 57 6.78 -5.96 1.47
C LEU A 57 8.26 -6.32 1.40
N THR A 58 8.53 -7.55 0.98
CA THR A 58 9.89 -8.04 0.74
C THR A 58 10.08 -8.38 -0.73
N ARG A 59 11.34 -8.32 -1.16
CA ARG A 59 11.78 -8.73 -2.48
C ARG A 59 12.97 -9.66 -2.35
N LEU A 60 12.86 -10.85 -2.90
CA LEU A 60 13.94 -11.84 -2.99
C LEU A 60 14.28 -12.10 -4.46
N ARG A 61 15.57 -12.25 -4.78
CA ARG A 61 15.99 -12.61 -6.14
C ARG A 61 15.89 -14.12 -6.32
N THR A 62 15.26 -14.57 -7.40
CA THR A 62 15.10 -15.99 -7.70
C THR A 62 16.33 -16.54 -8.43
N GLY A 63 16.47 -17.87 -8.47
CA GLY A 63 17.55 -18.54 -9.21
C GLY A 63 17.50 -18.28 -10.73
N SER A 64 16.34 -17.91 -11.27
CA SER A 64 16.14 -17.54 -12.68
C SER A 64 16.43 -16.06 -12.98
N GLN A 65 17.09 -15.35 -12.06
CA GLN A 65 17.35 -13.90 -12.11
C GLN A 65 16.10 -13.00 -12.00
N GLY A 66 14.90 -13.59 -11.85
CA GLY A 66 13.67 -12.87 -11.55
C GLY A 66 13.60 -12.42 -10.10
N SER A 67 12.42 -11.98 -9.68
CA SER A 67 12.15 -11.54 -8.30
C SER A 67 10.88 -12.17 -7.77
N GLU A 68 10.91 -12.63 -6.53
CA GLU A 68 9.73 -12.97 -5.75
C GLU A 68 9.45 -11.81 -4.80
N TYR A 69 8.20 -11.38 -4.79
CA TYR A 69 7.68 -10.37 -3.89
C TYR A 69 6.73 -11.05 -2.93
N THR A 70 6.88 -10.76 -1.64
CA THR A 70 5.95 -11.24 -0.61
C THR A 70 5.46 -10.04 0.18
N LEU A 71 4.15 -9.80 0.11
CA LEU A 71 3.42 -8.83 0.90
C LEU A 71 2.73 -9.55 2.05
N VAL A 72 3.10 -9.21 3.27
CA VAL A 72 2.43 -9.68 4.48
C VAL A 72 1.65 -8.53 5.07
N THR A 73 0.37 -8.73 5.35
CA THR A 73 -0.48 -7.75 6.03
C THR A 73 -0.94 -8.29 7.37
N SER A 74 -0.94 -7.43 8.39
CA SER A 74 -1.44 -7.78 9.71
C SER A 74 -2.13 -6.57 10.35
N GLY A 75 -3.40 -6.75 10.71
CA GLY A 75 -4.17 -5.75 11.44
C GLY A 75 -3.88 -5.73 12.94
N ARG A 76 -4.25 -4.62 13.56
CA ARG A 76 -4.20 -4.38 15.02
C ARG A 76 -5.48 -3.67 15.47
N GLY A 77 -5.76 -3.73 16.76
CA GLY A 77 -6.93 -3.07 17.35
C GLY A 77 -8.23 -3.59 16.75
N ARG A 78 -8.95 -2.73 16.01
CA ARG A 78 -10.21 -3.12 15.34
C ARG A 78 -10.03 -4.12 14.20
N PHE A 79 -8.81 -4.26 13.67
CA PHE A 79 -8.47 -5.23 12.63
C PHE A 79 -7.68 -6.43 13.15
N ASP A 80 -7.64 -6.63 14.47
CA ASP A 80 -6.91 -7.75 15.06
C ASP A 80 -7.44 -9.09 14.54
N GLY A 81 -6.53 -10.04 14.31
CA GLY A 81 -6.83 -11.33 13.69
C GLY A 81 -7.01 -11.30 12.16
N ILE A 82 -7.00 -10.13 11.51
CA ILE A 82 -6.96 -10.03 10.05
C ILE A 82 -5.49 -10.07 9.60
N THR A 83 -5.12 -11.14 8.92
CA THR A 83 -3.80 -11.32 8.33
C THR A 83 -3.92 -11.89 6.94
N ASP A 84 -3.13 -11.37 6.00
CA ASP A 84 -3.05 -11.92 4.65
C ASP A 84 -1.59 -12.00 4.19
N THR A 85 -1.33 -12.87 3.22
CA THR A 85 -0.02 -13.03 2.61
C THR A 85 -0.19 -13.29 1.12
N VAL A 86 0.30 -12.34 0.32
CA VAL A 86 0.29 -12.43 -1.14
C VAL A 86 1.71 -12.55 -1.64
N SER A 87 1.96 -13.53 -2.52
CA SER A 87 3.25 -13.68 -3.19
C SER A 87 3.08 -13.61 -4.70
N PHE A 88 3.96 -12.87 -5.36
CA PHE A 88 3.94 -12.68 -6.81
C PHE A 88 5.35 -12.57 -7.37
N TYR A 89 5.48 -12.83 -8.68
CA TYR A 89 6.77 -12.94 -9.35
C TYR A 89 6.93 -11.86 -10.41
N GLY A 90 8.12 -11.26 -10.46
CA GLY A 90 8.55 -10.38 -11.54
C GLY A 90 9.61 -11.05 -12.39
N ASP A 91 9.43 -11.02 -13.71
CA ASP A 91 10.40 -11.51 -14.67
C ASP A 91 11.73 -10.74 -14.62
N PRO A 92 12.86 -11.36 -15.00
CA PRO A 92 14.18 -10.71 -14.98
C PRO A 92 14.28 -9.51 -15.94
N ASN A 93 13.45 -9.48 -16.99
CA ASN A 93 13.54 -8.52 -18.09
C ASN A 93 12.52 -7.37 -18.00
N ILE A 94 11.76 -7.27 -16.90
CA ILE A 94 10.80 -6.17 -16.73
C ILE A 94 11.50 -4.83 -16.48
N THR A 95 10.97 -3.80 -17.12
CA THR A 95 11.34 -2.40 -16.87
C THR A 95 10.94 -1.95 -15.46
N ASP A 96 11.48 -0.82 -15.01
CA ASP A 96 11.11 -0.24 -13.71
C ASP A 96 9.62 0.14 -13.64
N ASN A 97 9.03 0.60 -14.75
CA ASN A 97 7.61 0.96 -14.81
C ASN A 97 6.72 -0.29 -14.74
N GLU A 98 7.07 -1.36 -15.45
CA GLU A 98 6.36 -2.65 -15.34
C GLU A 98 6.46 -3.21 -13.93
N ARG A 99 7.62 -3.07 -13.28
CA ARG A 99 7.82 -3.49 -11.89
C ARG A 99 6.96 -2.68 -10.91
N GLN A 100 6.82 -1.37 -11.13
CA GLN A 100 5.94 -0.51 -10.32
C GLN A 100 4.48 -0.97 -10.45
N ASN A 101 3.99 -1.15 -11.68
CA ASN A 101 2.62 -1.59 -11.94
C ASN A 101 2.34 -2.98 -11.36
N LEU A 102 3.32 -3.89 -11.44
CA LEU A 102 3.21 -5.23 -10.87
C LEU A 102 2.97 -5.18 -9.35
N ILE A 103 3.73 -4.33 -8.64
CA ILE A 103 3.56 -4.18 -7.18
C ILE A 103 2.20 -3.59 -6.86
N VAL A 104 1.78 -2.55 -7.58
CA VAL A 104 0.49 -1.88 -7.38
C VAL A 104 -0.68 -2.84 -7.52
N TYR A 105 -0.70 -3.65 -8.58
CA TYR A 105 -1.77 -4.61 -8.84
C TYR A 105 -1.99 -5.63 -7.71
N HIS A 106 -0.98 -5.86 -6.86
CA HIS A 106 -1.05 -6.82 -5.76
C HIS A 106 -1.16 -6.18 -4.37
N VAL A 107 -1.12 -4.84 -4.28
CA VAL A 107 -1.37 -4.12 -3.01
C VAL A 107 -2.77 -3.50 -2.96
N GLU A 108 -3.47 -3.41 -4.10
CA GLU A 108 -4.85 -2.88 -4.20
C GLU A 108 -5.94 -3.86 -3.72
#